data_AF-A0A854DJY6-F1
#
_entry.id   AF-A0A854DJY6-F1
#
_cell.length_a   1.000
_cell.length_b   1.000
_cell.length_c   1.000
_cell.angle_alpha   90.00
_cell.angle_beta   90.00
_cell.angle_gamma   90.00
#
_symmetry.space_group_name_H-M   'P 1'
#
loop_
_entity.id
_entity.type
_entity.pdbx_description
1 polymer ?
#
loop_
_entity_poly.entity_id
_entity_poly.type
_entity_poly.pdbx_seq_one_letter_code
_entity_poly.pdbx_strand_id
1 'polypeptide(L)'
;MLDTVVRSDQRKALNATSDAFRFSAAVAGFGPRLRGGNQLHGWDDPQVRALAASSLGNDRFGYRADVLQMVQQADALSTRPLANTD
;
A
#
# COMPACT_ATOMS: atom_id res chain seq x y z
N MET A 1 9.71 19.27 -13.83
CA MET A 1 10.99 19.27 -13.06
C MET A 1 10.76 19.56 -11.57
N LEU A 2 9.93 20.54 -11.21
CA LEU A 2 9.56 20.82 -9.80
C LEU A 2 8.82 19.65 -9.13
N ASP A 3 7.95 18.98 -9.88
CA ASP A 3 7.14 17.84 -9.46
C ASP A 3 7.99 16.63 -9.01
N THR A 4 9.12 16.41 -9.66
CA THR A 4 9.99 15.25 -9.42
C THR A 4 10.76 15.41 -8.11
N VAL A 5 11.22 16.64 -7.82
CA VAL A 5 11.96 16.97 -6.59
C VAL A 5 11.04 16.85 -5.36
N VAL A 6 9.84 17.43 -5.43
CA VAL A 6 8.85 17.33 -4.36
C VAL A 6 8.51 15.86 -4.05
N ARG A 7 8.33 15.03 -5.09
CA ARG A 7 8.09 13.58 -4.92
C ARG A 7 9.30 12.83 -4.33
N SER A 8 10.53 13.27 -4.58
CA SER A 8 11.71 12.64 -3.96
C SER A 8 11.86 13.01 -2.49
N ASP A 9 11.57 14.25 -2.12
CA ASP A 9 11.68 14.71 -0.73
C ASP A 9 10.59 14.08 0.14
N GLN A 10 9.37 13.97 -0.38
CA GLN A 10 8.28 13.25 0.29
C GLN A 10 8.63 11.78 0.57
N ARG A 11 9.24 11.07 -0.40
CA ARG A 11 9.69 9.68 -0.21
C ARG A 11 10.78 9.56 0.85
N LYS A 12 11.75 10.49 0.87
CA LYS A 12 12.78 10.53 1.92
C LYS A 12 12.17 10.75 3.30
N ALA A 13 11.23 11.69 3.43
CA ALA A 13 10.54 11.96 4.68
C ALA A 13 9.72 10.75 5.17
N LEU A 14 9.01 10.07 4.26
CA LEU A 14 8.29 8.84 4.56
C LEU A 14 9.22 7.74 5.08
N ASN A 15 10.35 7.51 4.40
CA ASN A 15 11.33 6.49 4.80
C ASN A 15 12.00 6.81 6.15
N ALA A 16 12.11 8.08 6.51
CA ALA A 16 12.66 8.53 7.80
C ALA A 16 11.67 8.33 8.98
N THR A 17 10.41 7.97 8.71
CA THR A 17 9.41 7.78 9.76
C THR A 17 9.43 6.36 10.33
N SER A 18 8.85 6.15 11.52
CA SER A 18 8.81 4.85 12.18
C SER A 18 8.07 3.79 11.36
N ASP A 19 8.42 2.51 11.58
CA ASP A 19 7.73 1.37 10.98
C ASP A 19 6.23 1.38 11.35
N ALA A 20 5.90 1.76 12.58
CA ALA A 20 4.52 1.90 13.04
C ALA A 20 3.74 2.93 12.22
N PHE A 21 4.34 4.09 11.94
CA PHE A 21 3.70 5.12 11.14
C PHE A 21 3.50 4.66 9.70
N ARG A 22 4.56 4.14 9.06
CA ARG A 22 4.49 3.65 7.68
C ARG A 22 3.44 2.54 7.52
N PHE A 23 3.35 1.65 8.49
CA PHE A 23 2.32 0.60 8.52
C PHE A 23 0.90 1.17 8.64
N SER A 24 0.67 2.08 9.60
CA SER A 24 -0.65 2.70 9.77
C SER A 24 -1.10 3.46 8.51
N ALA A 25 -0.17 4.14 7.82
CA ALA A 25 -0.44 4.80 6.56
C ALA A 25 -0.79 3.80 5.44
N ALA A 26 -0.07 2.67 5.35
CA ALA A 26 -0.39 1.60 4.41
C ALA A 26 -1.80 1.01 4.64
N VAL A 27 -2.16 0.75 5.91
CA VAL A 27 -3.50 0.27 6.29
C VAL A 27 -4.57 1.31 5.95
N ALA A 28 -4.34 2.58 6.29
CA ALA A 28 -5.31 3.65 6.06
C ALA A 28 -5.62 3.84 4.57
N GLY A 29 -4.61 3.84 3.71
CA GLY A 29 -4.86 3.98 2.27
C GLY A 29 -5.20 2.68 1.53
N PHE A 30 -5.16 1.52 2.21
CA PHE A 30 -5.86 0.32 1.75
C PHE A 30 -7.38 0.39 2.02
N GLY A 31 -7.82 1.19 2.99
CA GLY A 31 -9.22 1.31 3.42
C GLY A 31 -10.25 1.57 2.31
N PRO A 32 -10.00 2.47 1.33
CA PRO A 32 -10.92 2.68 0.20
C PRO A 32 -11.18 1.42 -0.64
N ARG A 33 -10.23 0.49 -0.75
CA ARG A 33 -10.39 -0.77 -1.49
C ARG A 33 -11.32 -1.76 -0.80
N LEU A 34 -11.35 -1.79 0.53
CA LEU A 34 -12.26 -2.65 1.30
C LEU A 34 -13.74 -2.36 1.01
N ARG A 35 -14.06 -1.17 0.49
CA ARG A 35 -15.42 -0.75 0.15
C ARG A 35 -15.79 -0.98 -1.32
N GLY A 36 -14.94 -1.64 -2.11
CA GLY A 36 -15.16 -1.83 -3.55
C GLY A 36 -15.10 -0.54 -4.37
N GLY A 37 -14.56 0.55 -3.80
CA GLY A 37 -14.43 1.83 -4.48
C GLY A 37 -13.22 1.85 -5.42
N ASN A 38 -13.42 2.20 -6.68
CA ASN A 38 -12.35 2.37 -7.68
C ASN A 38 -11.62 3.72 -7.56
N GLN A 39 -11.79 4.42 -6.43
CA GLN A 39 -11.34 5.80 -6.23
C GLN A 39 -10.03 5.85 -5.46
N LEU A 40 -8.93 5.57 -6.14
CA LEU A 40 -7.64 6.11 -5.75
C LEU A 40 -7.02 6.75 -7.00
N HIS A 41 -7.33 8.03 -7.22
CA HIS A 41 -6.59 8.88 -8.15
C HIS A 41 -5.15 9.02 -7.64
N GLY A 42 -4.27 8.08 -8.00
CA GLY A 42 -2.83 8.15 -7.77
C GLY A 42 -2.27 7.40 -6.55
N TRP A 43 -3.00 6.43 -5.98
CA TRP A 43 -2.48 5.48 -4.98
C TRP A 43 -2.57 4.05 -5.52
N ASP A 44 -1.59 3.69 -6.35
CA ASP A 44 -1.57 2.40 -7.03
C ASP A 44 -1.23 1.29 -6.02
N ASP A 45 -1.83 0.10 -6.18
CA ASP A 45 -1.55 -1.07 -5.35
C ASP A 45 -0.06 -1.37 -5.10
N PRO A 46 0.86 -1.16 -6.07
CA PRO A 46 2.30 -1.30 -5.84
C PRO A 46 2.84 -0.35 -4.77
N GLN A 47 2.29 0.86 -4.62
CA GLN A 47 2.74 1.83 -3.63
C GLN A 47 2.30 1.43 -2.22
N VAL A 48 1.05 0.98 -2.06
CA VAL A 48 0.52 0.46 -0.78
C VAL A 48 1.32 -0.76 -0.34
N ARG A 49 1.59 -1.68 -1.28
CA ARG A 49 2.40 -2.87 -1.03
C ARG A 49 3.84 -2.53 -0.65
N ALA A 50 4.48 -1.61 -1.37
CA ALA A 50 5.84 -1.18 -1.06
C ALA A 50 5.93 -0.51 0.32
N LEU A 51 4.95 0.33 0.67
CA LEU A 51 4.89 0.98 1.97
C LEU A 51 4.67 -0.04 3.10
N ALA A 52 3.72 -0.96 2.93
CA ALA A 52 3.46 -2.05 3.87
C ALA A 52 4.70 -2.95 4.06
N ALA A 53 5.37 -3.34 2.98
CA ALA A 53 6.60 -4.13 3.02
C ALA A 53 7.74 -3.40 3.75
N SER A 54 7.88 -2.08 3.53
CA SER A 54 8.89 -1.28 4.23
C SER A 54 8.64 -1.17 5.74
N SER A 55 7.42 -1.46 6.19
CA SER A 55 6.95 -1.23 7.56
C SER A 55 7.00 -2.47 8.46
N LEU A 56 7.60 -3.58 7.99
CA LEU A 56 7.66 -4.84 8.73
C LEU A 56 8.39 -4.69 10.07
N GLY A 57 9.59 -4.10 10.08
CA GLY A 57 10.36 -3.88 11.32
C GLY A 57 10.56 -5.16 12.14
N ASN A 58 10.55 -5.04 13.48
CA ASN A 58 10.54 -6.19 14.40
C ASN A 58 9.11 -6.72 14.58
N ASP A 59 8.62 -7.48 13.61
CA ASP A 59 7.27 -8.07 13.61
C ASP A 59 7.22 -9.38 14.40
N ARG A 60 7.45 -9.31 15.72
CA ARG A 60 7.58 -10.49 16.61
C ARG A 60 6.44 -11.51 16.49
N PHE A 61 5.23 -11.04 16.19
CA PHE A 61 4.02 -11.87 16.13
C PHE A 61 3.49 -12.06 14.71
N GLY A 62 4.12 -11.46 13.69
CA GLY A 62 3.73 -11.62 12.28
C GLY A 62 2.53 -10.80 11.82
N TYR A 63 1.95 -9.93 12.66
CA TYR A 63 0.72 -9.21 12.32
C TYR A 63 0.89 -8.25 11.12
N ARG A 64 2.08 -7.67 10.96
CA ARG A 64 2.35 -6.76 9.83
C ARG A 64 2.54 -7.54 8.54
N ALA A 65 3.17 -8.71 8.63
CA ALA A 65 3.30 -9.65 7.53
C ALA A 65 1.93 -10.19 7.06
N ASP A 66 1.03 -10.52 7.98
CA ASP A 66 -0.32 -10.99 7.65
C ASP A 66 -1.13 -9.94 6.88
N VAL A 67 -1.05 -8.67 7.31
CA VAL A 67 -1.68 -7.56 6.59
C VAL A 67 -1.06 -7.36 5.20
N LEU A 68 0.26 -7.47 5.09
CA LEU A 68 0.94 -7.40 3.80
C LEU A 68 0.46 -8.52 2.86
N GLN A 69 0.31 -9.75 3.37
CA GLN A 69 -0.21 -10.87 2.59
C GLN A 69 -1.65 -10.59 2.11
N MET A 70 -2.50 -10.05 2.97
CA MET A 70 -3.86 -9.66 2.60
C MET A 70 -3.88 -8.61 1.47
N VAL A 71 -3.02 -7.60 1.55
CA VAL A 71 -2.89 -6.57 0.50
C VAL A 71 -2.45 -7.19 -0.83
N GLN A 72 -1.48 -8.12 -0.80
CA GLN A 72 -1.03 -8.82 -2.01
C GLN A 72 -2.13 -9.68 -2.64
N GLN A 73 -2.92 -10.35 -1.82
CA GLN A 73 -4.05 -11.15 -2.30
C GLN A 73 -5.13 -10.27 -2.93
N ALA A 74 -5.47 -9.14 -2.30
CA ALA A 74 -6.44 -8.19 -2.85
C ALA A 74 -5.99 -7.64 -4.20
N ASP A 75 -4.72 -7.25 -4.34
CA ASP A 75 -4.14 -6.78 -5.60
C ASP A 75 -4.19 -7.86 -6.70
N ALA A 76 -3.84 -9.10 -6.38
CA ALA A 76 -3.88 -10.21 -7.32
C ALA A 76 -5.31 -10.48 -7.83
N LEU A 77 -6.31 -10.33 -6.95
CA LEU A 77 -7.73 -10.47 -7.31
C LEU A 77 -8.26 -9.28 -8.13
N SER A 78 -7.83 -8.05 -7.82
CA SER A 78 -8.21 -6.86 -8.60
C SER A 78 -7.60 -6.84 -10.00
N THR A 79 -6.41 -7.44 -10.17
CA THR A 79 -5.72 -7.54 -11.47
C THR A 79 -6.30 -8.65 -12.35
N ARG A 80 -7.10 -9.57 -11.78
CA ARG A 80 -7.79 -10.60 -12.57
C ARG A 80 -8.88 -9.91 -13.41
N PRO A 81 -8.83 -9.97 -14.75
CA PRO A 81 -9.93 -9.50 -15.57
C PRO A 81 -11.18 -10.25 -15.10
N LEU A 82 -12.28 -9.53 -14.86
CA LEU A 82 -13.59 -10.17 -14.82
C LEU A 82 -13.68 -10.92 -16.15
N ALA A 83 -13.67 -12.25 -16.11
CA ALA A 83 -13.89 -13.05 -17.29
C ALA A 83 -15.21 -12.54 -17.87
N ASN A 84 -15.15 -11.97 -19.08
CA ASN A 84 -16.32 -11.49 -19.78
C ASN A 84 -17.35 -12.61 -19.77
N THR A 85 -18.42 -12.44 -19.01
CA THR A 85 -19.62 -13.23 -19.17
C THR A 85 -20.22 -12.81 -20.51
N ASP A 86 -20.47 -13.81 -21.35
CA ASP A 86 -21.06 -13.73 -22.69
C ASP A 86 -22.29 -12.81 -22.81
#